data_AF-A0A525D5B6-F1
#
_entry.id   AF-A0A525D5B6-F1
#
_cell.length_a   1.000
_cell.length_b   1.000
_cell.length_c   1.000
_cell.angle_alpha   90.00
_cell.angle_beta   90.00
_cell.angle_gamma   90.00
#
_symmetry.space_group_name_H-M   'P 1'
#
loop_
_entity.id
_entity.type
_entity.pdbx_description
1 polymer ?
#
loop_
_entity_poly.entity_id
_entity_poly.type
_entity_poly.pdbx_seq_one_letter_code
_entity_poly.pdbx_strand_id
1 'polypeptide(L)'
;MSRQDCLGDYGRYFGAPKINVTHDGQTIQKVEVIKGAPCGATWEAAAKIEGMSIEKALTRFGLEVQFCCSANPAAWDPIYSKSPVHMAADVHSAVLKKALKT
;
A
#
# COMPACT_ATOMS: atom_id res chain seq x y z
N MET A 1 4.44 0.30 13.33
CA MET A 1 3.67 -0.78 13.98
C MET A 1 4.59 -2.00 14.11
N SER A 2 4.79 -2.48 15.33
CA SER A 2 5.60 -3.66 15.63
C SER A 2 4.95 -4.93 15.08
N ARG A 3 5.77 -5.89 14.66
CA ARG A 3 5.34 -7.25 14.29
C ARG A 3 4.75 -7.91 15.54
N GLN A 4 3.55 -8.47 15.43
CA GLN A 4 2.94 -9.26 16.51
C GLN A 4 3.33 -10.73 16.30
N ASP A 5 4.39 -11.17 16.98
CA ASP A 5 4.94 -12.53 16.81
C ASP A 5 3.97 -13.64 17.26
N CYS A 6 2.99 -13.31 18.10
CA CYS A 6 1.96 -14.24 18.56
C CYS A 6 0.93 -14.62 17.47
N LEU A 7 0.93 -13.93 16.31
CA LEU A 7 -0.03 -14.19 15.22
C LEU A 7 0.43 -15.27 14.24
N GLY A 8 1.58 -15.92 14.47
CA GLY A 8 2.10 -16.96 13.58
C GLY A 8 2.23 -16.49 12.13
N ASP A 9 1.79 -17.32 11.18
CA ASP A 9 1.84 -17.01 9.75
C ASP A 9 0.92 -15.86 9.34
N TYR A 10 -0.19 -15.64 10.06
CA TYR A 10 -1.07 -14.51 9.78
C TYR A 10 -0.32 -13.18 9.89
N GLY A 11 0.47 -12.99 10.96
CA GLY A 11 1.29 -11.78 11.14
C GLY A 11 2.47 -11.67 10.16
N ARG A 12 2.81 -12.75 9.46
CA ARG A 12 3.82 -12.75 8.38
C ARG A 12 3.26 -12.18 7.10
N TYR A 13 2.03 -12.54 6.73
CA TYR A 13 1.40 -12.15 5.47
C TYR A 13 0.51 -10.92 5.57
N PHE A 14 -0.01 -10.62 6.77
CA PHE A 14 -0.99 -9.55 6.97
C PHE A 14 -0.55 -8.51 8.01
N GLY A 15 -0.96 -7.25 7.80
CA GLY A 15 -0.75 -6.13 8.73
C GLY A 15 -0.24 -4.89 8.00
N ALA A 16 0.70 -4.18 8.63
CA ALA A 16 1.33 -3.01 8.00
C ALA A 16 2.07 -3.44 6.71
N PRO A 17 1.74 -2.86 5.55
CA PRO A 17 2.22 -3.36 4.27
C PRO A 17 3.75 -3.26 4.14
N LYS A 18 4.33 -4.23 3.45
CA LYS A 18 5.76 -4.28 3.10
C LYS A 18 5.88 -4.79 1.66
N ILE A 19 6.52 -4.00 0.82
CA ILE A 19 6.72 -4.31 -0.60
C ILE A 19 8.20 -4.17 -0.97
N ASN A 20 8.61 -4.89 -2.00
CA ASN A 20 9.83 -4.64 -2.77
C ASN A 20 9.44 -4.11 -4.15
N VAL A 21 10.18 -3.15 -4.66
CA VAL A 21 9.94 -2.57 -6.00
C VAL A 21 11.18 -2.75 -6.85
N THR A 22 11.02 -3.35 -8.02
CA THR A 22 12.03 -3.41 -9.06
C THR A 22 11.72 -2.33 -10.09
N HIS A 23 12.71 -1.51 -10.46
CA HIS A 23 12.58 -0.46 -11.45
C HIS A 23 13.85 -0.29 -12.27
N ASP A 24 13.74 0.30 -13.47
CA ASP A 24 14.87 0.64 -14.34
C ASP A 24 15.40 2.07 -14.13
N GLY A 25 14.84 2.79 -13.16
CA GLY A 25 15.17 4.19 -12.85
C GLY A 25 14.15 5.19 -13.39
N GLN A 26 13.25 4.76 -14.26
CA GLN A 26 12.14 5.57 -14.78
C GLN A 26 10.78 4.91 -14.53
N THR A 27 10.72 3.59 -14.67
CA THR A 27 9.47 2.80 -14.70
C THR A 27 9.52 1.67 -13.66
N ILE A 28 8.38 1.42 -13.02
CA ILE A 28 8.19 0.26 -12.15
C ILE A 28 8.07 -0.99 -13.02
N GLN A 29 9.02 -1.91 -12.87
CA GLN A 29 9.03 -3.18 -13.59
C GLN A 29 8.24 -4.25 -12.84
N LYS A 30 8.33 -4.25 -11.50
CA LYS A 30 7.63 -5.23 -10.65
C LYS A 30 7.42 -4.71 -9.24
N VAL A 31 6.32 -5.09 -8.61
CA VAL A 31 6.04 -4.86 -7.19
C VAL A 31 5.75 -6.19 -6.51
N GLU A 32 6.66 -6.63 -5.65
CA GLU A 32 6.47 -7.82 -4.83
C GLU A 32 5.90 -7.43 -3.45
N VAL A 33 4.74 -7.98 -3.11
CA VAL A 33 4.12 -7.77 -1.79
C VAL A 33 4.55 -8.86 -0.83
N ILE A 34 5.42 -8.51 0.13
CA ILE A 34 5.88 -9.41 1.20
C ILE A 34 4.82 -9.55 2.28
N LYS A 35 4.14 -8.44 2.58
CA LYS A 35 3.08 -8.35 3.59
C LYS A 35 2.06 -7.31 3.17
N GLY A 36 0.77 -7.60 3.28
CA GLY A 36 -0.29 -6.72 2.80
C GLY A 36 -1.39 -6.47 3.82
N ALA A 37 -2.33 -5.59 3.47
CA ALA A 37 -3.56 -5.39 4.19
C ALA A 37 -4.48 -6.63 4.00
N PRO A 38 -5.12 -7.14 5.06
CA PRO A 38 -5.92 -8.38 4.98
C PRO A 38 -7.12 -8.30 4.03
N CYS A 39 -7.53 -7.11 3.62
CA CYS A 39 -8.59 -6.91 2.62
C CYS A 39 -8.15 -7.15 1.17
N GLY A 40 -6.88 -7.43 0.90
CA GLY A 40 -6.39 -7.68 -0.47
C GLY A 40 -5.90 -6.43 -1.21
N ALA A 41 -6.29 -5.23 -0.75
CA ALA A 41 -6.03 -3.96 -1.44
C ALA A 41 -4.54 -3.72 -1.80
N THR A 42 -3.61 -4.19 -0.96
CA THR A 42 -2.18 -4.04 -1.23
C THR A 42 -1.76 -4.75 -2.51
N TRP A 43 -2.23 -5.97 -2.74
CA TRP A 43 -1.86 -6.76 -3.92
C TRP A 43 -2.52 -6.21 -5.18
N GLU A 44 -3.81 -5.89 -5.13
CA GLU A 44 -4.52 -5.31 -6.28
C GLU A 44 -3.94 -3.95 -6.69
N ALA A 45 -3.68 -3.06 -5.72
CA ALA A 45 -3.11 -1.76 -6.02
C ALA A 45 -1.65 -1.87 -6.51
N ALA A 46 -0.88 -2.84 -6.01
CA ALA A 46 0.50 -3.07 -6.45
C ALA A 46 0.56 -3.49 -7.93
N ALA A 47 -0.29 -4.44 -8.34
CA ALA A 47 -0.37 -4.87 -9.73
C ALA A 47 -0.71 -3.72 -10.70
N LYS A 48 -1.56 -2.77 -10.26
CA LYS A 48 -1.99 -1.64 -11.10
C LYS A 48 -0.91 -0.59 -11.35
N ILE A 49 0.14 -0.51 -10.53
CA ILE A 49 1.21 0.48 -10.71
C ILE A 49 2.42 -0.09 -11.47
N GLU A 50 2.46 -1.39 -11.73
CA GLU A 50 3.46 -1.99 -12.63
C GLU A 50 3.34 -1.39 -14.04
N GLY A 51 4.47 -1.09 -14.67
CA GLY A 51 4.54 -0.41 -15.96
C GLY A 51 4.33 1.11 -15.90
N MET A 52 4.01 1.70 -14.73
CA MET A 52 3.94 3.15 -14.58
C MET A 52 5.33 3.78 -14.38
N SER A 53 5.48 5.04 -14.80
CA SER A 53 6.64 5.83 -14.37
C SER A 53 6.64 6.00 -12.85
N ILE A 54 7.82 6.12 -12.26
CA ILE A 54 8.00 6.27 -10.81
C ILE A 54 7.20 7.47 -10.28
N GLU A 55 7.22 8.60 -10.98
CA GLU A 55 6.46 9.80 -10.62
C GLU A 55 4.93 9.54 -10.61
N LYS A 56 4.42 8.88 -11.66
CA LYS A 56 3.01 8.54 -11.77
C LYS A 56 2.60 7.55 -10.69
N ALA A 57 3.42 6.53 -10.42
CA ALA A 57 3.16 5.53 -9.39
C ALA A 57 3.14 6.16 -7.98
N LEU A 58 4.07 7.07 -7.68
CA LEU A 58 4.09 7.82 -6.42
C LEU A 58 2.82 8.63 -6.16
N THR A 59 2.15 9.07 -7.23
CA THR A 59 0.89 9.80 -7.17
C THR A 59 -0.32 8.87 -7.16
N ARG A 60 -0.30 7.78 -7.95
CA ARG A 60 -1.44 6.89 -8.15
C ARG A 60 -1.60 5.80 -7.10
N PHE A 61 -0.51 5.31 -6.51
CA PHE A 61 -0.59 4.11 -5.66
C PHE A 61 -1.55 4.26 -4.49
N GLY A 62 -1.51 5.38 -3.77
CA GLY A 62 -2.45 5.67 -2.68
C GLY A 62 -3.91 5.70 -3.17
N LEU A 63 -4.17 6.26 -4.36
CA LEU A 63 -5.50 6.30 -4.95
C LEU A 63 -6.00 4.91 -5.34
N GLU A 64 -5.15 4.10 -5.98
CA GLU A 64 -5.49 2.71 -6.31
C GLU A 64 -5.86 1.92 -5.04
N VAL A 65 -5.13 2.13 -3.94
CA VAL A 65 -5.46 1.53 -2.65
C VAL A 65 -6.84 1.96 -2.16
N GLN A 66 -7.25 3.22 -2.31
CA GLN A 66 -8.61 3.65 -1.89
C GLN A 66 -9.69 2.87 -2.63
N PHE A 67 -9.51 2.67 -3.94
CA PHE A 67 -10.48 1.94 -4.77
C PHE A 67 -10.49 0.44 -4.53
N CYS A 68 -9.35 -0.15 -4.14
CA CYS A 68 -9.26 -1.60 -3.87
C CYS A 68 -9.55 -1.94 -2.40
N CYS A 69 -9.70 -0.94 -1.52
CA CYS A 69 -9.92 -1.17 -0.10
C CYS A 69 -11.38 -1.47 0.20
N SER A 70 -11.62 -2.47 1.06
CA SER A 70 -12.96 -2.80 1.56
C SER A 70 -13.39 -1.97 2.78
N ALA A 71 -12.55 -1.05 3.27
CA ALA A 71 -12.90 -0.19 4.38
C ALA A 71 -13.96 0.83 3.97
N ASN A 72 -14.84 1.21 4.89
CA ASN A 72 -15.94 2.13 4.57
C ASN A 72 -15.40 3.51 4.16
N PRO A 73 -15.56 3.94 2.89
CA PRO A 73 -15.07 5.24 2.44
C PRO A 73 -15.86 6.41 3.04
N ALA A 74 -17.11 6.18 3.46
CA ALA A 74 -18.01 7.18 4.04
C ALA A 74 -17.84 7.37 5.56
N ALA A 75 -17.02 6.54 6.23
CA ALA A 75 -16.72 6.68 7.65
C ALA A 75 -15.74 7.85 7.89
N TRP A 76 -16.19 9.08 7.65
CA TRP A 76 -15.38 10.27 7.78
C TRP A 76 -15.09 10.61 9.25
N ASP A 77 -13.81 10.74 9.60
CA ASP A 77 -13.38 11.20 10.90
C ASP A 77 -13.12 12.73 10.86
N PRO A 78 -13.87 13.55 11.61
CA PRO A 78 -13.69 15.00 11.63
C PRO A 78 -12.40 15.45 12.34
N ILE A 79 -11.82 14.64 13.23
CA ILE A 79 -10.58 14.98 13.95
C ILE A 79 -9.39 14.91 12.99
N TYR A 80 -9.33 13.86 12.18
CA TYR A 80 -8.24 13.64 11.23
C TYR A 80 -8.54 14.12 9.82
N SER A 81 -9.78 14.58 9.56
CA SER A 81 -10.28 14.95 8.24
C SER A 81 -10.00 13.88 7.18
N LYS A 82 -10.21 12.62 7.56
CA LYS A 82 -9.91 11.43 6.74
C LYS A 82 -10.92 10.33 7.04
N SER A 83 -11.26 9.55 6.02
CA SER A 83 -11.90 8.25 6.21
C SER A 83 -10.84 7.12 6.20
N PRO A 84 -11.19 5.89 6.62
CA PRO A 84 -10.27 4.75 6.65
C PRO A 84 -9.54 4.50 5.33
N VAL A 85 -10.18 4.71 4.17
CA VAL A 85 -9.53 4.54 2.87
C VAL A 85 -8.44 5.59 2.63
N HIS A 86 -8.62 6.82 3.11
CA HIS A 86 -7.59 7.86 3.05
C HIS A 86 -6.38 7.49 3.92
N MET A 87 -6.63 6.97 5.12
CA MET A 87 -5.55 6.47 5.99
C MET A 87 -4.81 5.29 5.34
N ALA A 88 -5.54 4.36 4.71
CA ALA A 88 -4.94 3.26 3.97
C ALA A 88 -4.06 3.78 2.82
N ALA A 89 -4.53 4.78 2.06
CA ALA A 89 -3.78 5.41 0.98
C ALA A 89 -2.46 6.02 1.47
N ASP A 90 -2.48 6.74 2.59
CA ASP A 90 -1.29 7.36 3.17
C ASP A 90 -0.26 6.32 3.60
N VAL A 91 -0.70 5.27 4.29
CA VAL A 91 0.16 4.17 4.74
C VAL A 91 0.86 3.51 3.55
N HIS A 92 0.10 3.19 2.49
CA HIS A 92 0.66 2.54 1.31
C HIS A 92 1.56 3.48 0.50
N SER A 93 1.19 4.76 0.38
CA SER A 93 2.04 5.77 -0.27
C SER A 93 3.38 5.93 0.44
N ALA A 94 3.39 5.91 1.78
CA ALA A 94 4.61 5.94 2.57
C ALA A 94 5.46 4.68 2.36
N VAL A 95 4.84 3.51 2.22
CA VAL A 95 5.53 2.25 1.93
C VAL A 95 6.19 2.26 0.55
N LEU A 96 5.51 2.74 -0.49
CA LEU A 96 6.10 2.89 -1.82
C LEU A 96 7.27 3.88 -1.82
N LYS A 97 7.09 5.06 -1.20
CA LYS A 97 8.16 6.05 -1.04
C LYS A 97 9.38 5.48 -0.33
N LYS A 98 9.17 4.63 0.68
CA LYS A 98 10.26 3.96 1.39
C LYS A 98 10.95 2.93 0.51
N ALA A 99 10.20 2.14 -0.24
CA ALA A 99 10.75 1.12 -1.13
C ALA A 99 11.63 1.72 -2.24
N LEU A 100 11.28 2.90 -2.76
CA LEU A 100 12.01 3.61 -3.82
C LEU A 100 13.21 4.44 -3.32
N LYS A 101 13.37 4.65 -2.02
CA LYS A 101 14.50 5.40 -1.42
C LYS A 101 15.71 4.52 -1.09
N THR A 102 15.64 3.23 -1.40
CA THR A 102 16.66 2.22 -1.10
C THR A 102 17.44 1.92 -2.37
#